data_AF-A0A9D6FWV5-F1
#
_entry.id   AF-A0A9D6FWV5-F1
#
_cell.length_a   1.000
_cell.length_b   1.000
_cell.length_c   1.000
_cell.angle_alpha   90.00
_cell.angle_beta   90.00
_cell.angle_gamma   90.00
#
_symmetry.space_group_name_H-M   'P 1'
#
loop_
_entity.id
_entity.type
_entity.pdbx_description
1 polymer ?
#
loop_
_entity_poly.entity_id
_entity_poly.type
_entity_poly.pdbx_seq_one_letter_code
_entity_poly.pdbx_strand_id
1 'polypeptide(L)' 'MNATARLYVVRHGRTGGNKQRYLGWEDEALDGTGRAQASAVAAALDDEPIDRVYASPLVRARDTAAPLAAANSIAIE' A
#
# COMPACT_ATOMS: atom_id res chain seq x y z
N MET A 1 0.30 -8.40 -30.44
CA MET A 1 -0.45 -7.34 -29.73
C MET A 1 0.41 -6.90 -28.56
N ASN A 2 0.84 -5.65 -28.49
CA ASN A 2 1.50 -5.14 -27.29
C ASN A 2 0.42 -4.83 -26.26
N ALA A 3 0.31 -5.66 -25.23
CA ALA A 3 -0.56 -5.35 -24.10
C ALA A 3 0.06 -4.20 -23.31
N THR A 4 -0.68 -3.10 -23.14
CA THR A 4 -0.27 -1.98 -22.29
C THR A 4 -0.82 -2.23 -20.89
N ALA A 5 0.07 -2.28 -19.89
CA ALA A 5 -0.33 -2.34 -18.48
C ALA A 5 -0.33 -0.94 -17.88
N ARG A 6 -1.25 -0.67 -16.95
CA ARG A 6 -1.25 0.55 -16.15
C ARG A 6 -0.63 0.24 -14.79
N LEU A 7 0.40 0.99 -14.40
CA LEU A 7 1.10 0.81 -13.12
C LEU A 7 0.76 1.95 -12.17
N TYR A 8 0.14 1.61 -11.04
CA TYR A 8 -0.06 2.53 -9.92
C TYR A 8 1.08 2.36 -8.92
N VAL A 9 1.74 3.46 -8.57
CA VAL A 9 2.84 3.46 -7.60
C VAL A 9 2.39 4.21 -6.35
N VAL A 10 2.27 3.48 -5.24
CA VAL A 10 1.84 4.02 -3.95
C VAL A 10 2.99 3.91 -2.95
N ARG A 11 3.32 5.03 -2.31
CA ARG A 11 4.27 5.03 -1.18
C ARG A 11 3.54 4.55 0.08
N HIS A 12 4.23 3.80 0.95
CA HIS A 12 3.67 3.38 2.23
C HIS A 12 3.10 4.57 3.04
N GLY A 13 2.03 4.31 3.79
CA GLY A 13 1.43 5.26 4.71
C GLY A 13 2.36 5.66 5.85
N ARG A 14 1.94 6.64 6.64
CA ARG A 14 2.71 7.13 7.78
C ARG A 14 2.90 6.06 8.87
N THR A 15 4.11 5.93 9.41
CA THR A 15 4.40 5.15 10.62
C THR A 15 4.67 6.08 11.81
N GLY A 16 4.67 5.54 13.04
CA GLY A 16 4.95 6.33 14.24
C GLY A 16 6.35 6.96 14.27
N GLY A 17 7.32 6.25 13.68
CA GLY A 17 8.71 6.60 13.53
C GLY A 17 9.01 7.53 12.36
N ASN A 18 8.01 8.04 11.64
CA ASN A 18 8.22 9.21 10.76
C ASN A 18 8.68 10.47 11.55
N LYS A 19 8.70 10.43 12.89
CA LYS A 19 9.34 11.43 13.75
C LYS A 19 10.87 11.26 13.83
N GLN A 20 11.38 10.07 13.57
CA GLN A 20 12.81 9.77 13.45
C GLN A 20 13.21 9.95 11.97
N ARG A 21 14.23 10.78 11.71
CA ARG A 21 14.60 11.23 10.36
C ARG A 21 14.95 10.09 9.38
N TYR A 22 15.24 8.89 9.90
CA TYR A 22 15.58 7.70 9.13
C TYR A 22 15.03 6.43 9.79
N LEU A 23 14.14 5.71 9.09
CA LEU A 23 13.59 4.41 9.51
C LEU A 23 14.36 3.21 8.93
N GLY A 24 15.08 3.39 7.82
CA GLY A 24 15.82 2.30 7.16
C GLY A 24 14.95 1.04 6.93
N TRP A 25 15.45 -0.09 7.42
CA TRP A 25 14.81 -1.42 7.35
C TRP A 25 14.00 -1.76 8.61
N GLU A 26 13.82 -0.81 9.52
CA GLU A 26 13.02 -1.03 10.72
C GLU A 26 11.57 -1.31 10.31
N ASP A 27 11.04 -2.42 10.81
CA ASP A 27 9.76 -2.98 10.36
C ASP A 27 8.60 -2.41 11.18
N GLU A 28 8.43 -1.09 11.12
CA GLU A 28 7.41 -0.39 11.88
C GLU A 28 6.06 -0.40 11.16
N ALA A 29 4.99 -0.71 11.89
CA ALA A 29 3.61 -0.67 11.39
C ALA A 29 3.10 0.75 11.14
N LEU A 30 2.02 0.85 10.36
CA LEU A 30 1.33 2.12 10.13
C LEU A 30 0.74 2.68 11.42
N ASP A 31 0.82 4.00 11.59
CA ASP A 31 0.08 4.69 12.65
C ASP A 31 -1.40 4.89 12.26
N GLY A 32 -2.19 5.54 13.12
CA GLY A 32 -3.61 5.79 12.83
C GLY A 32 -3.85 6.60 11.56
N THR A 33 -2.96 7.55 11.23
CA THR A 33 -3.03 8.30 9.97
C THR A 33 -2.58 7.44 8.80
N GLY A 34 -1.55 6.62 8.94
CA GLY A 34 -1.11 5.68 7.92
C GLY A 34 -2.22 4.71 7.53
N ARG A 35 -2.95 4.16 8.51
CA ARG A 35 -4.11 3.29 8.23
C ARG A 35 -5.23 4.03 7.50
N ALA A 36 -5.53 5.27 7.88
CA ALA A 36 -6.51 6.09 7.17
C ALA A 36 -6.06 6.40 5.72
N GLN A 37 -4.76 6.63 5.50
CA GLN A 37 -4.20 6.81 4.16
C GLN A 37 -4.33 5.53 3.32
N ALA A 38 -4.05 4.36 3.90
CA ALA A 38 -4.21 3.07 3.23
C ALA A 38 -5.67 2.84 2.79
N SER A 39 -6.64 3.12 3.66
CA SER A 39 -8.06 3.06 3.32
C SER A 39 -8.44 4.06 2.22
N ALA A 40 -7.88 5.27 2.25
CA ALA A 40 -8.13 6.28 1.22
C ALA A 40 -7.59 5.88 -0.15
N VAL A 41 -6.45 5.18 -0.21
CA VAL A 41 -5.92 4.62 -1.46
C VAL A 41 -6.87 3.58 -2.04
N ALA A 42 -7.40 2.67 -1.21
CA ALA A 42 -8.38 1.68 -1.66
C ALA A 42 -9.64 2.36 -2.22
N ALA A 43 -10.19 3.35 -1.50
CA ALA A 43 -11.34 4.09 -1.97
C ALA A 43 -11.09 4.90 -3.25
N ALA A 44 -9.89 5.46 -3.43
CA ALA A 44 -9.54 6.24 -4.62
C ALA A 44 -9.36 5.38 -5.88
N LEU A 45 -9.15 4.07 -5.72
CA LEU A 45 -8.93 3.11 -6.81
C LEU A 45 -10.08 2.09 -6.94
N ASP A 46 -11.22 2.33 -6.31
CA ASP A 46 -12.36 1.38 -6.25
C ASP A 46 -12.93 1.07 -7.65
N ASP A 47 -12.87 2.04 -8.57
CA ASP A 47 -13.35 1.90 -9.96
C ASP A 47 -12.26 1.42 -10.94
N GLU A 48 -11.03 1.19 -10.48
CA GLU A 48 -9.92 0.77 -11.34
C GLU A 48 -9.79 -0.76 -11.39
N PRO A 49 -9.58 -1.36 -12.57
CA PRO A 49 -9.40 -2.81 -12.69
C PRO A 49 -8.01 -3.21 -12.17
N ILE A 50 -7.89 -3.49 -10.87
CA ILE A 50 -6.65 -3.93 -10.25
C ILE A 50 -6.50 -5.44 -10.42
N ASP A 51 -5.56 -5.87 -11.27
CA ASP A 51 -5.30 -7.30 -11.50
C ASP A 51 -4.29 -7.92 -10.51
N ARG A 52 -3.37 -7.10 -9.97
CA ARG A 52 -2.26 -7.54 -9.10
C ARG A 52 -1.89 -6.45 -8.10
N VAL A 53 -1.45 -6.88 -6.92
CA VAL A 53 -0.91 -6.00 -5.87
C VAL A 53 0.46 -6.50 -5.45
N TYR A 54 1.47 -5.65 -5.60
CA TYR A 54 2.85 -5.93 -5.20
C TYR A 54 3.25 -5.05 -4.02
N ALA A 55 3.96 -5.62 -3.04
CA ALA A 55 4.48 -4.85 -1.92
C ALA A 55 5.92 -5.21 -1.57
N SER A 56 6.65 -4.22 -1.05
CA SER A 56 7.89 -4.50 -0.30
C SER A 56 7.59 -5.47 0.84
N PRO A 57 8.54 -6.33 1.24
CA PRO A 57 8.34 -7.27 2.35
C PRO A 57 8.09 -6.59 3.71
N LEU A 58 8.38 -5.29 3.84
CA LEU A 58 8.20 -4.53 5.07
C LEU A 58 6.72 -4.33 5.41
N VAL A 59 6.37 -4.49 6.68
CA VAL A 59 5.00 -4.46 7.22
C VAL A 59 4.27 -3.17 6.84
N ARG A 60 4.90 -1.99 6.91
CA ARG A 60 4.27 -0.73 6.49
C ARG A 60 3.80 -0.72 5.04
N ALA A 61 4.52 -1.38 4.14
CA ALA A 61 4.12 -1.46 2.74
C ALA A 61 2.94 -2.42 2.58
N ARG A 62 3.01 -3.59 3.22
CA ARG A 62 1.93 -4.59 3.23
C ARG A 62 0.65 -4.05 3.86
N ASP A 63 0.76 -3.38 5.00
CA ASP A 63 -0.37 -2.72 5.68
C ASP A 63 -1.00 -1.62 4.81
N THR A 64 -0.19 -0.92 4.00
CA THR A 64 -0.71 0.09 3.07
C THR A 64 -1.48 -0.56 1.92
N ALA A 65 -1.00 -1.70 1.42
CA ALA A 65 -1.60 -2.43 0.31
C ALA A 65 -2.83 -3.26 0.73
N ALA A 66 -2.91 -3.69 2.00
CA ALA A 66 -3.92 -4.61 2.49
C ALA A 66 -5.37 -4.18 2.24
N PRO A 67 -5.77 -2.91 2.44
CA PRO A 67 -7.14 -2.49 2.15
C PRO A 67 -7.51 -2.63 0.66
N LEU A 68 -6.58 -2.27 -0.25
CA LEU A 68 -6.81 -2.38 -1.69
C LEU A 68 -6.89 -3.85 -2.12
N ALA A 69 -5.96 -4.67 -1.61
CA ALA A 69 -5.94 -6.10 -1.88
C ALA A 69 -7.23 -6.80 -1.39
N ALA A 70 -7.70 -6.45 -0.20
CA ALA A 70 -8.95 -6.97 0.36
C ALA A 70 -10.17 -6.52 -0.45
N ALA A 71 -10.26 -5.25 -0.84
CA ALA A 71 -11.36 -4.73 -1.66
C ALA A 71 -11.48 -5.46 -3.01
N ASN A 72 -10.34 -5.83 -3.60
CA ASN A 72 -10.29 -6.54 -4.88
C ASN A 72 -10.24 -8.07 -4.73
N SER A 73 -10.21 -8.61 -3.51
CA SER A 73 -10.05 -10.06 -3.24
C SER A 73 -8.80 -10.68 -3.89
N ILE A 74 -7.67 -9.96 -3.84
CA ILE A 74 -6.39 -10.37 -4.45
C ILE A 74 -5.33 -10.53 -3.37
N ALA A 75 -4.41 -11.47 -3.55
CA ALA A 75 -3.28 -11.64 -2.65
C ALA A 75 -2.21 -10.56 -2.87
N ILE A 76 -1.50 -10.19 -1.81
CA ILE A 76 -0.32 -9.32 -1.91
C ILE A 76 0.88 -10.19 -2.26
N GLU A 77 1.54 -9.87 -3.37
CA GLU A 77 2.78 -10.50 -3.84
C GLU A 77 4.04 -9.75 -3.37
#